data_AF-A0A0D2LP02-F1
#
_entry.id   AF-A0A0D2LP02-F1
#
_cell.length_a   1.000
_cell.length_b   1.000
_cell.length_c   1.000
_cell.angle_alpha   90.00
_cell.angle_beta   90.00
_cell.angle_gamma   90.00
#
_symmetry.space_group_name_H-M   'P 1'
#
loop_
_entity.id
_entity.type
_entity.pdbx_description
1 polymer ?
#
loop_
_entity_poly.entity_id
_entity_poly.type
_entity_poly.pdbx_seq_one_letter_code
_entity_poly.pdbx_strand_id
1 'polypeptide(L)'
;MRKAVANVTANEGDSRDYTGYTEEVRVAAANIDAAFPNRTAFRDNNGAGRLTVTTATGDKDGDGDLDEVHVLGARSFSVWQVTGGAGGGVTLAYDSANDLEIRTAAPE
;
A
#
# COMPACT_ATOMS: atom_id res chain seq x y z
N MET A 1 33.87 -8.94 16.82
CA MET A 1 32.46 -8.90 16.40
C MET A 1 32.27 -7.73 15.45
N ARG A 2 31.80 -7.95 14.22
CA ARG A 2 31.42 -6.85 13.30
C ARG A 2 29.99 -6.44 13.65
N LYS A 3 29.74 -5.16 13.93
CA LYS A 3 28.38 -4.64 14.10
C LYS A 3 27.69 -4.69 12.73
N ALA A 4 26.55 -5.35 12.64
CA ALA A 4 25.67 -5.20 11.50
C ALA A 4 25.09 -3.78 11.50
N VAL A 5 25.08 -3.13 10.34
CA VAL A 5 24.47 -1.80 10.14
C VAL A 5 23.19 -2.01 9.34
N ALA A 6 22.07 -1.49 9.86
CA ALA A 6 20.77 -1.54 9.21
C ALA A 6 20.22 -0.12 9.07
N ASN A 7 19.62 0.15 7.92
CA ASN A 7 18.89 1.39 7.65
C ASN A 7 17.39 1.11 7.72
N VAL A 8 16.63 2.05 8.27
CA VAL A 8 15.16 1.98 8.30
C VAL A 8 14.63 3.13 7.46
N THR A 9 13.75 2.81 6.52
CA THR A 9 13.09 3.80 5.65
C THR A 9 11.59 3.77 5.89
N ALA A 10 10.96 4.95 5.94
CA ALA A 10 9.51 5.05 5.88
C ALA A 10 9.05 4.86 4.43
N ASN A 11 7.91 4.21 4.24
CA ASN A 11 7.21 4.25 2.97
C ASN A 11 6.39 5.55 2.95
N GLU A 12 6.60 6.41 1.95
CA GLU A 12 6.02 7.76 1.94
C GLU A 12 4.56 7.78 1.44
N GLY A 13 4.14 6.72 0.75
CA GLY A 13 2.79 6.65 0.19
C GLY A 13 2.53 7.68 -0.91
N ASP A 14 3.59 8.19 -1.56
CA ASP A 14 3.44 9.06 -2.72
C ASP A 14 2.96 8.25 -3.93
N SER A 15 2.02 8.81 -4.69
CA SER A 15 1.45 8.15 -5.85
C SER A 15 2.27 8.42 -7.11
N ARG A 16 2.18 7.50 -8.08
CA ARG A 16 2.68 7.77 -9.42
C ARG A 16 1.71 8.73 -10.12
N ASP A 17 2.16 9.96 -10.34
CA ASP A 17 1.46 10.95 -11.16
C ASP A 17 2.40 11.43 -12.28
N TYR A 18 1.98 11.19 -13.52
CA TYR A 18 2.71 11.61 -14.73
C TYR A 18 1.70 12.16 -15.73
N THR A 19 2.16 12.90 -16.73
CA THR A 19 1.27 13.44 -17.76
C THR A 19 0.45 12.33 -18.43
N GLY A 20 -0.87 12.32 -18.18
CA GLY A 20 -1.81 11.34 -18.73
C GLY A 20 -2.07 10.11 -17.86
N TYR A 21 -1.47 10.01 -16.66
CA TYR A 21 -1.71 8.91 -15.72
C TYR A 21 -1.72 9.41 -14.29
N THR A 22 -2.83 9.16 -13.59
CA THR A 22 -2.96 9.40 -12.15
C THR A 22 -3.30 8.07 -11.51
N GLU A 23 -2.42 7.58 -10.64
CA GLU A 23 -2.62 6.31 -9.93
C GLU A 23 -3.78 6.37 -8.92
N GLU A 24 -4.05 7.55 -8.37
CA GLU A 24 -5.02 7.77 -7.31
C GLU A 24 -6.47 7.88 -7.80
N VAL A 25 -7.36 7.21 -7.09
CA VAL A 25 -8.80 7.40 -7.23
C VAL A 25 -9.48 7.42 -5.86
N ARG A 26 -10.56 8.19 -5.71
CA ARG A 26 -11.43 8.04 -4.52
C ARG A 26 -12.24 6.76 -4.65
N VAL A 27 -12.43 6.03 -3.56
CA VAL A 27 -13.30 4.83 -3.52
C VAL A 27 -14.70 5.12 -4.10
N ALA A 28 -15.27 6.31 -3.87
CA ALA A 28 -16.57 6.69 -4.44
C ALA A 28 -16.58 6.81 -5.97
N ALA A 29 -15.41 6.99 -6.60
CA ALA A 29 -15.22 7.09 -8.05
C ALA A 29 -14.53 5.86 -8.66
N ALA A 30 -13.96 4.97 -7.82
CA ALA A 30 -13.27 3.77 -8.26
C ALA A 30 -14.21 2.77 -8.94
N ASN A 31 -13.67 2.06 -9.93
CA ASN A 31 -14.28 0.86 -10.49
C ASN A 31 -13.97 -0.30 -9.54
N ILE A 32 -14.98 -0.77 -8.81
CA ILE A 32 -14.85 -1.84 -7.80
C ILE A 32 -15.77 -2.97 -8.24
N ASP A 33 -15.27 -4.20 -8.18
CA ASP A 33 -15.99 -5.42 -8.56
C ASP A 33 -17.36 -5.46 -7.90
N ALA A 34 -18.39 -5.83 -8.67
CA ALA A 34 -19.70 -6.15 -8.15
C ALA A 34 -19.70 -7.25 -7.06
N ALA A 35 -18.73 -8.16 -7.08
CA ALA A 35 -18.51 -9.19 -6.06
C ALA A 35 -17.96 -8.62 -4.73
N PHE A 36 -17.49 -7.36 -4.71
CA PHE A 36 -16.94 -6.74 -3.51
C PHE A 36 -18.00 -6.64 -2.39
N PRO A 37 -17.76 -7.21 -1.19
CA PRO A 37 -18.73 -7.21 -0.11
C PRO A 37 -19.16 -5.80 0.31
N ASN A 38 -20.46 -5.57 0.48
CA ASN A 38 -21.03 -4.27 0.89
C ASN A 38 -20.60 -3.09 0.00
N ARG A 39 -20.26 -3.32 -1.28
CA ARG A 39 -19.79 -2.31 -2.25
C ARG A 39 -20.52 -0.97 -2.18
N THR A 40 -21.85 -0.97 -2.12
CA THR A 40 -22.63 0.28 -2.06
C THR A 40 -22.32 1.10 -0.81
N ALA A 41 -22.30 0.46 0.37
CA ALA A 41 -21.97 1.15 1.62
C ALA A 41 -20.49 1.53 1.68
N PHE A 42 -19.61 0.70 1.11
CA PHE A 42 -18.18 0.99 1.01
C PHE A 42 -17.90 2.23 0.16
N ARG A 43 -18.60 2.39 -0.98
CA ARG A 43 -18.48 3.55 -1.88
C ARG A 43 -19.18 4.82 -1.40
N ASP A 44 -20.02 4.73 -0.36
CA ASP A 44 -20.68 5.90 0.21
C ASP A 44 -19.67 6.84 0.88
N ASN A 45 -19.91 8.15 0.78
CA ASN A 45 -19.02 9.15 1.37
C ASN A 45 -19.02 9.17 2.91
N ASN A 46 -20.04 8.60 3.55
CA ASN A 46 -20.08 8.35 5.00
C ASN A 46 -19.40 7.02 5.37
N GLY A 47 -19.14 6.15 4.39
CA GLY A 47 -18.30 4.96 4.52
C GLY A 47 -16.86 5.25 4.11
N ALA A 48 -16.31 4.43 3.22
CA ALA A 48 -14.93 4.58 2.72
C ALA A 48 -14.84 5.45 1.46
N GLY A 49 -15.94 6.00 0.94
CA GLY A 49 -15.98 6.69 -0.36
C GLY A 49 -15.01 7.87 -0.50
N ARG A 50 -14.61 8.50 0.60
CA ARG A 50 -13.65 9.61 0.63
C ARG A 50 -12.18 9.17 0.67
N LEU A 51 -11.91 7.91 0.92
CA LEU A 51 -10.57 7.34 0.96
C LEU A 51 -9.98 7.34 -0.46
N THR A 52 -8.72 7.75 -0.57
CA THR A 52 -7.94 7.68 -1.81
C THR A 52 -7.17 6.36 -1.85
N VAL A 53 -7.22 5.69 -3.00
CA VAL A 53 -6.68 4.34 -3.21
C VAL A 53 -5.93 4.29 -4.54
N THR A 54 -5.03 3.32 -4.69
CA THR A 54 -4.32 3.10 -5.96
C THR A 54 -5.19 2.30 -6.92
N THR A 55 -5.12 2.65 -8.21
CA THR A 55 -5.70 1.88 -9.34
C THR A 55 -4.69 0.91 -9.95
N ALA A 56 -3.43 0.95 -9.52
CA ALA A 56 -2.36 0.19 -10.14
C ALA A 56 -2.23 -1.26 -9.64
N THR A 57 -2.94 -1.60 -8.57
CA THR A 57 -3.00 -2.93 -7.97
C THR A 57 -4.41 -3.17 -7.46
N GLY A 58 -4.77 -4.42 -7.22
CA GLY A 58 -6.09 -4.78 -6.68
C GLY A 58 -7.03 -5.43 -7.69
N ASP A 59 -6.68 -5.42 -8.98
CA ASP A 59 -7.27 -6.24 -10.04
C ASP A 59 -6.59 -7.62 -10.04
N LYS A 60 -7.28 -8.64 -9.51
CA LYS A 60 -6.77 -10.01 -9.34
C LYS A 60 -7.08 -10.91 -10.51
N ASP A 61 -8.15 -10.63 -11.25
CA ASP A 61 -8.59 -11.48 -12.36
C ASP A 61 -8.34 -10.88 -13.76
N GLY A 62 -7.90 -9.64 -13.81
CA GLY A 62 -7.42 -8.94 -15.00
C GLY A 62 -8.53 -8.29 -15.83
N ASP A 63 -9.70 -8.04 -15.24
CA ASP A 63 -10.85 -7.48 -15.95
C ASP A 63 -10.93 -5.93 -15.92
N GLY A 64 -10.05 -5.29 -15.15
CA GLY A 64 -9.93 -3.85 -15.05
C GLY A 64 -10.81 -3.21 -13.97
N ASP A 65 -11.42 -3.99 -13.08
CA ASP A 65 -11.98 -3.50 -11.83
C ASP A 65 -11.14 -3.91 -10.60
N LEU A 66 -11.49 -3.36 -9.42
CA LEU A 66 -10.76 -3.63 -8.18
C LEU A 66 -11.49 -4.68 -7.35
N ASP A 67 -10.89 -5.86 -7.22
CA ASP A 67 -11.24 -6.89 -6.24
C ASP A 67 -10.78 -6.52 -4.82
N GLU A 68 -9.61 -5.89 -4.73
CA GLU A 68 -9.01 -5.44 -3.49
C GLU A 68 -8.72 -3.94 -3.52
N VAL A 69 -8.94 -3.31 -2.38
CA VAL A 69 -8.77 -1.88 -2.22
C VAL A 69 -7.49 -1.61 -1.44
N HIS A 70 -6.47 -1.12 -2.14
CA HIS A 70 -5.18 -0.79 -1.55
C HIS A 70 -5.05 0.72 -1.33
N VAL A 71 -4.74 1.10 -0.10
CA VAL A 71 -4.51 2.48 0.28
C VAL A 71 -3.02 2.78 0.15
N LEU A 72 -2.70 3.98 -0.33
CA LEU A 72 -1.32 4.47 -0.31
C LEU A 72 -0.90 4.67 1.15
N GLY A 73 -0.01 3.81 1.62
CA GLY A 73 0.37 3.73 3.03
C GLY A 73 1.61 4.58 3.33
N ALA A 74 1.43 5.69 4.06
CA ALA A 74 2.51 6.38 4.78
C ALA A 74 2.90 5.67 6.11
N ARG A 75 2.32 4.49 6.36
CA ARG A 75 2.31 3.82 7.66
C ARG A 75 3.20 2.58 7.70
N SER A 76 3.89 2.25 6.60
CA SER A 76 4.81 1.11 6.54
C SER A 76 6.27 1.54 6.60
N PHE A 77 7.14 0.62 7.00
CA PHE A 77 8.58 0.82 7.00
C PHE A 77 9.28 -0.42 6.45
N SER A 78 10.45 -0.20 5.85
CA SER A 78 11.32 -1.27 5.37
C SER A 78 12.67 -1.20 6.08
N VAL A 79 13.22 -2.36 6.41
CA VAL A 79 14.56 -2.51 7.00
C VAL A 79 15.50 -3.05 5.94
N TRP A 80 16.59 -2.34 5.71
CA TRP A 80 17.62 -2.68 4.74
C TRP A 80 18.89 -3.11 5.46
N GLN A 81 19.42 -4.27 5.10
CA GLN A 81 20.71 -4.73 5.59
C GLN A 81 21.83 -4.23 4.68
N VAL A 82 22.84 -3.59 5.26
CA VAL A 82 24.06 -3.21 4.54
C VAL A 82 24.97 -4.42 4.42
N THR A 83 25.24 -4.85 3.20
CA THR A 83 26.22 -5.88 2.88
C THR A 83 27.57 -5.21 2.56
N GLY A 84 28.70 -5.81 2.93
CA GLY A 84 30.02 -5.36 2.48
C GLY A 84 30.65 -4.12 3.17
N GLY A 85 29.96 -3.46 4.12
CA GLY A 85 30.51 -2.29 4.83
C GLY A 85 30.36 -0.97 4.07
N ALA A 86 31.18 0.03 4.37
CA ALA A 86 31.13 1.34 3.70
C ALA A 86 31.50 1.18 2.20
N GLY A 87 30.50 1.26 1.32
CA GLY A 87 30.61 1.05 -0.12
C GLY A 87 30.04 -0.27 -0.64
N GLY A 88 29.47 -1.12 0.23
CA GLY A 88 28.78 -2.32 -0.21
C GLY A 88 27.27 -2.11 -0.46
N GLY A 89 26.62 -3.12 -1.05
CA GLY A 89 25.21 -3.03 -1.45
C GLY A 89 24.22 -3.13 -0.30
N VAL A 90 22.97 -2.78 -0.55
CA VAL A 90 21.85 -2.97 0.38
C VAL A 90 20.95 -4.10 -0.10
N THR A 91 20.51 -4.95 0.82
CA THR A 91 19.50 -5.98 0.58
C THR A 91 18.31 -5.75 1.49
N LEU A 92 17.09 -5.91 0.98
CA LEU A 92 15.87 -5.82 1.79
C LEU A 92 15.88 -6.95 2.82
N ALA A 93 15.81 -6.60 4.10
CA ALA A 93 15.80 -7.56 5.20
C ALA A 93 14.39 -7.77 5.75
N TYR A 94 13.57 -6.72 5.75
CA TYR A 94 12.19 -6.77 6.20
C TYR A 94 11.38 -5.67 5.51
N ASP A 95 10.12 -5.95 5.22
CA ASP A 95 9.14 -4.96 4.80
C ASP A 95 7.87 -5.15 5.61
N SER A 96 7.36 -4.08 6.23
CA SER A 96 6.18 -4.19 7.09
C SER A 96 4.88 -4.31 6.30
N ALA A 97 4.87 -3.96 5.01
CA ALA A 97 3.66 -3.99 4.17
C ALA A 97 2.43 -3.44 4.91
N ASN A 98 1.41 -4.27 5.15
CA ASN A 98 0.17 -3.93 5.86
C ASN A 98 0.11 -4.43 7.32
N ASP A 99 1.26 -4.74 7.93
CA ASP A 99 1.33 -5.30 9.30
C ASP A 99 0.69 -4.38 10.33
N LEU A 100 0.83 -3.06 10.19
CA LEU A 100 0.28 -2.13 11.18
C LEU A 100 -1.24 -2.13 11.15
N GLU A 101 -1.82 -2.21 9.96
CA GLU A 101 -3.25 -2.25 9.70
C GLU A 101 -3.84 -3.56 10.22
N ILE A 102 -3.18 -4.70 9.99
CA ILE A 102 -3.61 -5.99 10.54
C ILE A 102 -3.56 -5.99 12.07
N ARG A 103 -2.46 -5.53 12.66
CA ARG A 103 -2.27 -5.54 14.12
C ARG A 103 -3.21 -4.59 14.85
N THR A 104 -3.60 -3.49 14.22
CA THR A 104 -4.55 -2.53 14.79
C THR A 104 -6.01 -2.86 14.51
N ALA A 105 -6.30 -3.67 13.49
CA ALA A 105 -7.65 -4.16 13.19
C ALA A 105 -8.06 -5.39 14.02
N ALA A 106 -7.12 -6.06 14.69
CA ALA A 106 -7.43 -7.19 15.57
C ALA A 106 -8.26 -6.71 16.79
N PRO A 107 -9.44 -7.29 17.05
CA PRO A 107 -10.10 -7.09 18.34
C PRO A 107 -9.24 -7.73 19.44
N GLU A 108 -9.21 -7.09 20.62
CA GLU A 108 -8.60 -7.68 21.83
C GLU A 108 -9.21 -9.04 22.20
#